data_AF-A0A7X6BJH3-F1
#
_entry.id   AF-A0A7X6BJH3-F1
#
_cell.length_a   1.000
_cell.length_b   1.000
_cell.length_c   1.000
_cell.angle_alpha   90.00
_cell.angle_beta   90.00
_cell.angle_gamma   90.00
#
_symmetry.space_group_name_H-M   'P 1'
#
loop_
_entity.id
_entity.type
_entity.pdbx_description
1 polymer ?
#
loop_
_entity_poly.entity_id
_entity_poly.type
_entity_poly.pdbx_seq_one_letter_code
_entity_poly.pdbx_strand_id
1 'polypeptide(L)'
;MMRNYTFVVALLALFFTGCEEATIKIGKDFLSHKTNEFDITIAYPVFTSQKAEVEQGCKAVNGEISRLIDSLQNDLKAQLNEYLQKAREMKEEPMIPFELDVKDSVFMADRHYISVRLAVYTLTGGANGLTEYYAVNYSLKDKKFLSPESILNYDKSAEIDKQIQRNFKNPENCFSEVPTLANITTINFSGGDICFTYNPLVLGAHYCGAAEISVPRMLLKGDLLLK
;
A
#
# COMPACT_ATOMS: atom_id res chain seq x y z
N MET A 1 -16.60 28.53 12.86
CA MET A 1 -17.63 27.60 13.36
C MET A 1 -16.93 26.25 13.58
N MET A 2 -16.67 25.88 14.83
CA MET A 2 -15.99 24.62 15.17
C MET A 2 -16.85 23.44 14.73
N ARG A 3 -16.38 22.66 13.75
CA ARG A 3 -17.06 21.46 13.28
C ARG A 3 -16.59 20.29 14.12
N ASN A 4 -17.48 19.76 14.95
CA ASN A 4 -17.25 18.56 15.77
C ASN A 4 -16.92 17.38 14.85
N TYR A 5 -15.72 16.82 14.98
CA TYR A 5 -15.31 15.58 14.34
C TYR A 5 -15.84 14.41 15.16
N THR A 6 -16.80 13.66 14.62
CA THR A 6 -17.27 12.42 15.26
C THR A 6 -16.40 11.27 14.73
N PHE A 7 -15.36 10.91 15.48
CA PHE A 7 -14.59 9.70 15.25
C PHE A 7 -15.42 8.50 15.72
N VAL A 8 -15.83 7.63 14.80
CA VAL A 8 -16.50 6.36 15.14
C VAL A 8 -15.45 5.26 15.06
N VAL A 9 -14.93 4.82 16.21
CA VAL A 9 -13.98 3.71 16.31
C VAL A 9 -14.76 2.40 16.41
N ALA A 10 -14.69 1.56 15.38
CA ALA A 10 -15.27 0.22 15.39
C ALA A 10 -14.15 -0.85 15.43
N LEU A 11 -13.78 -1.30 16.64
CA LEU A 11 -12.83 -2.39 16.85
C LEU A 11 -13.53 -3.76 16.72
N LEU A 12 -13.38 -4.43 15.58
CA LEU A 12 -13.76 -5.83 15.42
C LEU A 12 -12.56 -6.74 15.75
N ALA A 13 -12.63 -7.46 16.88
CA ALA A 13 -11.64 -8.44 17.29
C ALA A 13 -12.11 -9.86 16.93
N LEU A 14 -11.40 -10.53 16.01
CA LEU A 14 -11.56 -11.96 15.73
C LEU A 14 -10.62 -12.75 16.63
N PHE A 15 -11.16 -13.62 17.49
CA PHE A 15 -10.38 -14.48 18.39
C PHE A 15 -10.23 -15.87 17.79
N PHE A 16 -8.98 -16.26 17.48
CA PHE A 16 -8.59 -17.66 17.32
C PHE A 16 -7.66 -18.02 18.48
N THR A 17 -8.07 -19.01 19.28
CA THR A 17 -7.31 -19.52 20.41
C THR A 17 -6.35 -20.62 19.95
N GLY A 18 -5.05 -20.43 20.17
CA GLY A 18 -4.05 -21.50 20.18
C GLY A 18 -2.87 -21.32 19.22
N CYS A 19 -1.93 -20.43 19.57
CA CYS A 19 -0.48 -20.48 19.29
C CYS A 19 0.13 -19.19 19.87
N GLU A 20 1.36 -19.24 20.41
CA GLU A 20 2.19 -18.14 20.92
C GLU A 20 1.57 -16.73 20.72
N GLU A 21 1.09 -16.08 21.79
CA GLU A 21 0.31 -14.84 21.71
C GLU A 21 0.87 -13.88 20.65
N ALA A 22 0.07 -13.65 19.61
CA ALA A 22 0.41 -12.71 18.55
C ALA A 22 0.78 -11.39 19.21
N THR A 23 2.06 -11.03 19.10
CA THR A 23 2.61 -9.89 19.84
C THR A 23 2.04 -8.58 19.31
N ILE A 24 1.46 -8.59 18.10
CA ILE A 24 0.78 -7.45 17.48
C ILE A 24 -0.67 -7.83 17.21
N LYS A 25 -1.60 -6.98 17.62
CA LYS A 25 -3.01 -7.00 17.22
C LYS A 25 -3.21 -6.04 16.06
N ILE A 26 -3.92 -6.50 15.03
CA ILE A 26 -4.28 -5.72 13.86
C ILE A 26 -5.76 -5.31 14.01
N GLY A 27 -5.99 -4.01 14.19
CA GLY A 27 -7.30 -3.40 14.03
C GLY A 27 -7.48 -2.84 12.62
N LYS A 28 -8.69 -2.38 12.32
CA LYS A 28 -8.99 -1.61 11.13
C LYS A 28 -9.58 -0.27 11.54
N ASP A 29 -9.20 0.76 10.81
CA ASP A 29 -9.80 2.09 10.92
C ASP A 29 -10.34 2.52 9.56
N PHE A 30 -11.27 3.45 9.59
CA PHE A 30 -12.04 3.83 8.41
C PHE A 30 -12.38 5.31 8.42
N LEU A 31 -12.13 5.97 7.30
CA LEU A 31 -12.53 7.35 7.04
C LEU A 31 -13.37 7.38 5.76
N SER A 32 -14.51 8.06 5.81
CA SER A 32 -15.27 8.39 4.61
C SER A 32 -15.77 9.83 4.65
N HIS A 33 -15.56 10.55 3.56
CA HIS A 33 -16.03 11.92 3.39
C HIS A 33 -16.44 12.17 1.94
N LYS A 34 -17.73 12.44 1.75
CA LYS A 34 -18.31 12.71 0.43
C LYS A 34 -18.90 14.12 0.37
N THR A 35 -18.63 14.79 -0.74
CA THR A 35 -19.22 16.08 -1.13
C THR A 35 -19.63 16.01 -2.61
N ASN A 36 -20.12 17.12 -3.17
CA ASN A 36 -20.37 17.19 -4.61
C ASN A 36 -19.06 17.26 -5.43
N GLU A 37 -17.95 17.67 -4.81
CA GLU A 37 -16.69 17.93 -5.50
C GLU A 37 -15.69 16.77 -5.35
N PHE A 38 -15.82 15.98 -4.29
CA PHE A 38 -14.98 14.80 -4.08
C PHE A 38 -15.64 13.71 -3.22
N ASP A 39 -15.18 12.47 -3.37
CA ASP A 39 -15.53 11.29 -2.59
C ASP A 39 -14.26 10.60 -2.07
N ILE A 40 -14.06 10.62 -0.76
CA ILE A 40 -12.90 10.01 -0.09
C ILE A 40 -13.39 8.82 0.72
N THR A 41 -12.83 7.64 0.48
CA THR A 41 -13.05 6.41 1.26
C THR A 41 -11.70 5.77 1.56
N ILE A 42 -11.37 5.57 2.84
CA ILE A 42 -10.06 5.07 3.25
C ILE A 42 -10.26 3.99 4.31
N ALA A 43 -9.82 2.78 4.01
CA ALA A 43 -9.68 1.69 4.97
C ALA A 43 -8.19 1.37 5.16
N TYR A 44 -7.72 1.36 6.41
CA TYR A 44 -6.32 1.10 6.72
C TYR A 44 -6.17 0.32 8.04
N PRO A 45 -5.05 -0.40 8.22
CA PRO A 45 -4.83 -1.19 9.42
C PRO A 45 -4.22 -0.32 10.52
N VAL A 46 -4.53 -0.68 11.76
CA VAL A 46 -3.92 -0.07 12.95
C VAL A 46 -3.27 -1.17 13.77
N PHE A 47 -1.98 -1.03 14.02
CA PHE A 47 -1.18 -2.01 14.77
C PHE A 47 -1.10 -1.60 16.23
N THR A 48 -1.27 -2.56 17.14
CA THR A 48 -1.12 -2.33 18.60
C THR A 48 -0.45 -3.52 19.27
N SER A 49 0.25 -3.29 20.37
CA SER A 49 0.89 -4.33 21.18
C SER A 49 0.77 -4.00 22.67
N GLN A 50 0.68 -5.04 23.50
CA GLN A 50 0.78 -4.90 24.96
C GLN A 50 2.23 -4.82 25.46
N LYS A 51 3.21 -5.21 24.62
CA LYS A 51 4.63 -5.12 24.92
C LYS A 51 5.16 -3.75 24.50
N ALA A 52 5.66 -2.97 25.46
CA ALA A 52 6.06 -1.58 25.26
C ALA A 52 7.09 -1.40 24.13
N GLU A 53 8.03 -2.33 24.00
CA GLU A 53 9.08 -2.32 22.98
C GLU A 53 8.54 -2.53 21.56
N VAL A 54 7.50 -3.35 21.40
CA VAL A 54 6.83 -3.60 20.12
C VAL A 54 5.85 -2.47 19.81
N GLU A 55 5.16 -1.97 20.83
CA GLU A 55 4.18 -0.87 20.70
C GLU A 55 4.82 0.40 20.13
N GLN A 56 6.09 0.68 20.44
CA GLN A 56 6.82 1.79 19.80
C GLN A 56 6.92 1.63 18.27
N GLY A 57 7.19 0.40 17.80
CA GLY A 57 7.22 0.09 16.37
C GLY A 57 5.83 0.15 15.73
N CYS A 58 4.80 -0.35 16.42
CA CYS A 58 3.40 -0.19 16.00
C CYS A 58 3.03 1.29 15.80
N LYS A 59 3.38 2.15 16.77
CA LYS A 59 3.15 3.60 16.68
C LYS A 59 3.91 4.25 15.52
N ALA A 60 5.15 3.83 15.26
CA ALA A 60 5.93 4.33 14.13
C ALA A 60 5.22 4.00 12.80
N VAL A 61 4.79 2.75 12.61
CA VAL A 61 4.07 2.31 11.41
C VAL A 61 2.72 3.01 11.26
N ASN A 62 1.91 3.07 12.33
CA ASN A 62 0.64 3.79 12.30
C ASN A 62 0.85 5.27 11.91
N GLY A 63 1.88 5.91 12.45
CA GLY A 63 2.21 7.30 12.14
C GLY A 63 2.66 7.51 10.69
N GLU A 64 3.36 6.55 10.08
CA GLU A 64 3.69 6.59 8.64
C GLU A 64 2.44 6.47 7.77
N ILE A 65 1.56 5.52 8.10
CA ILE A 65 0.28 5.32 7.39
C ILE A 65 -0.59 6.58 7.49
N SER A 66 -0.74 7.15 8.69
CA SER A 66 -1.50 8.39 8.87
C SER A 66 -0.91 9.55 8.07
N ARG A 67 0.42 9.74 8.08
CA ARG A 67 1.07 10.80 7.28
C ARG A 67 0.85 10.61 5.79
N LEU A 68 0.94 9.38 5.29
CA LEU A 68 0.66 9.08 3.88
C LEU A 68 -0.79 9.40 3.53
N ILE A 69 -1.75 8.96 4.35
CA ILE A 69 -3.18 9.24 4.15
C ILE A 69 -3.46 10.76 4.18
N ASP A 70 -2.85 11.50 5.10
CA ASP A 70 -3.00 12.95 5.17
C ASP A 70 -2.43 13.62 3.91
N SER A 71 -1.27 13.17 3.42
CA SER A 71 -0.69 13.66 2.17
C SER A 71 -1.63 13.43 0.99
N LEU A 72 -2.10 12.20 0.80
CA LEU A 72 -3.00 11.83 -0.31
C LEU A 72 -4.28 12.67 -0.31
N GLN A 73 -4.88 12.90 0.86
CA GLN A 73 -6.06 13.76 0.97
C GLN A 73 -5.77 15.23 0.65
N ASN A 74 -4.60 15.73 1.06
CA ASN A 74 -4.21 17.11 0.78
C ASN A 74 -3.89 17.30 -0.70
N ASP A 75 -3.22 16.34 -1.32
CA ASP A 75 -2.88 16.35 -2.74
C ASP A 75 -4.16 16.31 -3.60
N LEU A 76 -5.12 15.44 -3.28
CA LEU A 76 -6.43 15.40 -3.96
C LEU A 76 -7.14 16.76 -3.90
N LYS A 77 -7.18 17.39 -2.72
CA LYS A 77 -7.83 18.70 -2.53
C LYS A 77 -7.10 19.81 -3.26
N ALA A 78 -5.77 19.80 -3.27
CA ALA A 78 -4.98 20.76 -4.02
C ALA A 78 -5.24 20.64 -5.53
N GLN A 79 -5.19 19.41 -6.06
CA GLN A 79 -5.50 19.14 -7.47
C GLN A 79 -6.93 19.55 -7.85
N LEU A 80 -7.91 19.25 -7.00
CA LEU A 80 -9.29 19.67 -7.21
C LEU A 80 -9.43 21.20 -7.27
N ASN A 81 -8.78 21.92 -6.35
CA ASN A 81 -8.82 23.38 -6.34
C ASN A 81 -8.24 23.98 -7.62
N GLU A 82 -7.10 23.48 -8.08
CA GLU A 82 -6.49 23.89 -9.35
C GLU A 82 -7.37 23.56 -10.55
N TYR A 83 -7.97 22.37 -10.56
CA TYR A 83 -8.87 21.92 -11.63
C TYR A 83 -10.11 22.79 -11.73
N LEU A 84 -10.78 23.06 -10.61
CA LEU A 84 -11.96 23.91 -10.54
C LEU A 84 -11.64 25.37 -10.92
N GLN A 85 -10.45 25.86 -10.59
CA GLN A 85 -10.01 27.18 -11.03
C GLN A 85 -9.88 27.23 -12.55
N LYS A 86 -9.19 26.26 -13.16
CA LYS A 86 -9.03 26.18 -14.62
C LYS A 86 -10.37 26.03 -15.33
N ALA A 87 -11.27 25.19 -14.84
CA ALA A 87 -12.61 25.03 -15.42
C ALA A 87 -13.40 26.34 -15.42
N ARG A 88 -13.32 27.15 -14.34
CA ARG A 88 -13.94 28.48 -14.28
C ARG A 88 -13.33 29.45 -15.29
N GLU A 89 -12.01 29.46 -15.43
CA GLU A 89 -11.30 30.32 -16.40
C GLU A 89 -11.66 29.96 -17.84
N MET A 90 -11.80 28.66 -18.12
CA MET A 90 -12.19 28.11 -19.43
C MET A 90 -13.70 28.15 -19.70
N LYS A 91 -14.52 28.43 -18.68
CA LYS A 91 -16.00 28.35 -18.71
C LYS A 91 -16.51 26.96 -19.11
N GLU A 92 -15.82 25.93 -18.63
CA GLU A 92 -16.17 24.53 -18.85
C GLU A 92 -16.86 23.96 -17.61
N GLU A 93 -17.74 22.98 -17.83
CA GLU A 93 -18.33 22.21 -16.75
C GLU A 93 -17.31 21.21 -16.20
N PRO A 94 -16.97 21.26 -14.90
CA PRO A 94 -15.93 20.39 -14.34
C PRO A 94 -16.42 18.94 -14.22
N MET A 95 -15.54 17.99 -14.52
CA MET A 95 -15.76 16.56 -14.27
C MET A 95 -15.49 16.23 -12.80
N ILE A 96 -16.55 16.21 -12.00
CA ILE A 96 -16.54 15.93 -10.56
C ILE A 96 -17.59 14.85 -10.22
N PRO A 97 -17.47 14.11 -9.10
CA PRO A 97 -16.48 14.27 -8.03
C PRO A 97 -15.09 13.72 -8.38
N PHE A 98 -14.05 14.29 -7.76
CA PHE A 98 -12.76 13.62 -7.64
C PHE A 98 -12.86 12.48 -6.61
N GLU A 99 -12.20 11.35 -6.83
CA GLU A 99 -12.28 10.21 -5.92
C GLU A 99 -10.91 9.83 -5.35
N LEU A 100 -10.91 9.41 -4.09
CA LEU A 100 -9.77 8.76 -3.43
C LEU A 100 -10.28 7.55 -2.66
N ASP A 101 -9.94 6.34 -3.12
CA ASP A 101 -10.25 5.07 -2.46
C ASP A 101 -8.94 4.40 -2.02
N VAL A 102 -8.80 4.13 -0.73
CA VAL A 102 -7.61 3.48 -0.15
C VAL A 102 -8.01 2.15 0.49
N LYS A 103 -7.32 1.09 0.09
CA LYS A 103 -7.48 -0.27 0.63
C LYS A 103 -6.14 -0.82 1.10
N ASP A 104 -6.16 -1.56 2.20
CA ASP A 104 -4.96 -2.18 2.76
C ASP A 104 -4.83 -3.67 2.45
N SER A 105 -3.59 -4.14 2.51
CA SER A 105 -3.25 -5.56 2.56
C SER A 105 -2.08 -5.75 3.53
N VAL A 106 -2.33 -6.42 4.65
CA VAL A 106 -1.29 -6.76 5.63
C VAL A 106 -0.66 -8.10 5.24
N PHE A 107 0.62 -8.08 4.91
CA PHE A 107 1.41 -9.26 4.54
C PHE A 107 2.05 -9.92 5.75
N MET A 108 2.45 -9.13 6.74
CA MET A 108 3.04 -9.61 7.98
C MET A 108 2.85 -8.61 9.12
N ALA A 109 2.58 -9.12 10.32
CA ALA A 109 2.66 -8.35 11.56
C ALA A 109 3.02 -9.33 12.68
N ASP A 110 4.31 -9.48 12.94
CA ASP A 110 4.83 -10.37 13.99
C ASP A 110 5.83 -9.63 14.89
N ARG A 111 6.53 -10.35 15.77
CA ARG A 111 7.52 -9.74 16.68
C ARG A 111 8.78 -9.21 15.98
N HIS A 112 8.97 -9.51 14.69
CA HIS A 112 10.16 -9.13 13.93
C HIS A 112 9.88 -8.01 12.95
N TYR A 113 8.76 -8.07 12.22
CA TYR A 113 8.43 -7.08 11.21
C TYR A 113 6.94 -6.79 11.08
N ILE A 114 6.65 -5.61 10.53
CA ILE A 114 5.35 -5.25 9.98
C ILE A 114 5.54 -4.97 8.49
N SER A 115 4.73 -5.58 7.63
CA SER A 115 4.70 -5.34 6.18
C SER A 115 3.24 -5.17 5.74
N VAL A 116 2.92 -4.00 5.24
CA VAL A 116 1.58 -3.63 4.75
C VAL A 116 1.70 -2.86 3.45
N ARG A 117 0.72 -3.05 2.57
CA ARG A 117 0.57 -2.29 1.33
C ARG A 117 -0.74 -1.53 1.34
N LEU A 118 -0.74 -0.30 0.84
CA LEU A 118 -1.93 0.45 0.51
C LEU A 118 -2.08 0.50 -1.02
N ALA A 119 -3.24 0.09 -1.53
CA ALA A 119 -3.68 0.34 -2.89
C ALA A 119 -4.52 1.62 -2.87
N VAL A 120 -4.08 2.62 -3.62
CA VAL A 120 -4.61 3.98 -3.60
C VAL A 120 -5.15 4.29 -4.99
N TYR A 121 -6.47 4.24 -5.14
CA TYR A 121 -7.16 4.65 -6.34
C TYR A 121 -7.50 6.12 -6.28
N THR A 122 -7.13 6.86 -7.32
CA THR A 122 -7.42 8.29 -7.47
C THR A 122 -8.10 8.55 -8.81
N LEU A 123 -9.23 9.25 -8.81
CA LEU A 123 -9.90 9.80 -10.00
C LEU A 123 -9.89 11.32 -9.91
N THR A 124 -9.17 11.99 -10.81
CA THR A 124 -9.02 13.46 -10.82
C THR A 124 -9.61 14.07 -12.10
N GLY A 125 -10.76 13.55 -12.52
CA GLY A 125 -11.41 13.82 -13.80
C GLY A 125 -11.11 12.75 -14.85
N GLY A 126 -11.55 12.97 -16.09
CA GLY A 126 -11.41 12.01 -17.18
C GLY A 126 -12.32 10.78 -17.03
N ALA A 127 -12.05 9.75 -17.83
CA ALA A 127 -12.91 8.57 -17.91
C ALA A 127 -12.59 7.48 -16.86
N ASN A 128 -11.33 7.39 -16.41
CA ASN A 128 -10.85 6.34 -15.52
C ASN A 128 -9.84 6.92 -14.52
N GLY A 129 -9.86 6.41 -13.28
CA GLY A 129 -8.83 6.69 -12.31
C GLY A 129 -7.59 5.80 -12.47
N LEU A 130 -6.60 6.03 -11.61
CA LEU A 130 -5.37 5.25 -11.55
C LEU A 130 -5.18 4.71 -10.14
N THR A 131 -4.76 3.46 -10.02
CA THR A 131 -4.37 2.87 -8.74
C THR A 131 -2.85 2.83 -8.61
N GLU A 132 -2.33 3.42 -7.55
CA GLU A 132 -0.93 3.38 -7.15
C GLU A 132 -0.76 2.56 -5.87
N TYR A 133 0.43 2.00 -5.66
CA TYR A 133 0.70 1.10 -4.54
C TYR A 133 1.86 1.60 -3.68
N TYR A 134 1.61 1.68 -2.37
CA TYR A 134 2.59 2.13 -1.38
C TYR A 134 2.83 1.01 -0.36
N ALA A 135 4.08 0.61 -0.15
CA ALA A 135 4.43 -0.32 0.93
C ALA A 135 4.98 0.41 2.15
N VAL A 136 4.57 -0.05 3.32
CA VAL A 136 5.19 0.27 4.60
C VAL A 136 5.76 -1.01 5.17
N ASN A 137 7.08 -1.11 5.15
CA ASN A 137 7.84 -2.24 5.68
C ASN A 137 8.68 -1.78 6.86
N TYR A 138 8.63 -2.48 7.99
CA TYR A 138 9.30 -2.04 9.22
C TYR A 138 9.95 -3.22 9.94
N SER A 139 11.21 -3.04 10.35
CA SER A 139 11.92 -3.96 11.24
C SER A 139 11.74 -3.51 12.69
N LEU A 140 11.07 -4.32 13.51
CA LEU A 140 10.93 -4.05 14.94
C LEU A 140 12.26 -4.16 15.68
N LYS A 141 13.13 -5.07 15.23
CA LYS A 141 14.46 -5.26 15.80
C LYS A 141 15.36 -4.05 15.55
N ASP A 142 15.40 -3.57 14.32
CA ASP A 142 16.29 -2.46 13.91
C ASP A 142 15.64 -1.09 14.09
N LYS A 143 14.35 -1.06 14.46
CA LYS A 143 13.53 0.14 14.67
C LYS A 143 13.54 1.11 13.48
N LYS A 144 13.46 0.58 12.27
CA LYS A 144 13.53 1.37 11.03
C LYS A 144 12.59 0.83 9.95
N PHE A 145 12.17 1.74 9.08
CA PHE A 145 11.54 1.39 7.82
C PHE A 145 12.56 0.74 6.87
N LEU A 146 12.09 -0.21 6.08
CA LEU A 146 12.90 -0.99 5.14
C LEU A 146 12.65 -0.51 3.71
N SER A 147 13.72 -0.09 3.03
CA SER A 147 13.71 0.12 1.58
C SER A 147 13.81 -1.22 0.84
N PRO A 148 13.48 -1.28 -0.46
CA PRO A 148 13.69 -2.48 -1.28
C PRO A 148 15.11 -3.06 -1.18
N GLU A 149 16.14 -2.22 -1.18
CA GLU A 149 17.55 -2.60 -1.08
C GLU A 149 17.94 -3.12 0.31
N SER A 150 17.10 -2.91 1.32
CA SER A 150 17.26 -3.52 2.64
C SER A 150 16.51 -4.85 2.79
N ILE A 151 15.67 -5.19 1.81
CA ILE A 151 14.90 -6.45 1.75
C ILE A 151 15.60 -7.44 0.82
N LEU A 152 16.11 -6.97 -0.32
CA LEU A 152 16.75 -7.76 -1.37
C LEU A 152 18.14 -7.22 -1.72
N ASN A 153 19.02 -8.13 -2.13
CA ASN A 153 20.33 -7.81 -2.65
C ASN A 153 20.26 -7.42 -4.12
N TYR A 154 20.25 -6.12 -4.42
CA TYR A 154 20.16 -5.61 -5.79
C TYR A 154 21.38 -5.95 -6.66
N ASP A 155 22.53 -6.30 -6.08
CA ASP A 155 23.69 -6.83 -6.83
C ASP A 155 23.39 -8.20 -7.46
N LYS A 156 22.30 -8.84 -7.04
CA LYS A 156 21.80 -10.13 -7.53
C LYS A 156 20.53 -9.98 -8.38
N SER A 157 20.24 -8.77 -8.87
CA SER A 157 19.07 -8.47 -9.70
C SER A 157 18.83 -9.49 -10.81
N ALA A 158 19.86 -9.89 -11.55
CA ALA A 158 19.72 -10.87 -12.63
C ALA A 158 19.24 -12.26 -12.18
N GLU A 159 19.53 -12.70 -10.95
CA GLU A 159 18.99 -13.96 -10.42
C GLU A 159 17.58 -13.76 -9.87
N ILE A 160 17.34 -12.65 -9.17
CA ILE A 160 16.02 -12.28 -8.68
C ILE A 160 15.03 -12.16 -9.85
N ASP A 161 15.42 -11.53 -10.95
CA ASP A 161 14.62 -11.38 -12.18
C ASP A 161 14.18 -12.73 -12.74
N LYS A 162 15.08 -13.73 -12.75
CA LYS A 162 14.70 -15.08 -13.17
C LYS A 162 13.62 -15.66 -12.27
N GLN A 163 13.70 -15.43 -10.96
CA GLN A 163 12.69 -15.93 -10.02
C GLN A 163 11.36 -15.18 -10.19
N ILE A 164 11.40 -13.87 -10.39
CA ILE A 164 10.21 -13.06 -10.72
C ILE A 164 9.54 -13.59 -11.99
N GLN A 165 10.29 -13.74 -13.08
CA GLN A 165 9.77 -14.19 -14.38
C GLN A 165 9.24 -15.64 -14.33
N ARG A 166 9.92 -16.54 -13.61
CA ARG A 166 9.46 -17.93 -13.43
C ARG A 166 8.14 -18.03 -12.67
N ASN A 167 7.89 -17.11 -11.73
CA ASN A 167 6.65 -17.08 -10.94
C ASN A 167 5.60 -16.15 -11.53
N PHE A 168 5.90 -15.44 -12.62
CA PHE A 168 4.97 -14.56 -13.28
C PHE A 168 3.86 -15.34 -13.98
N LYS A 169 2.61 -15.01 -13.66
CA LYS A 169 1.43 -15.52 -14.36
C LYS A 169 0.85 -14.39 -15.19
N ASN A 170 0.71 -14.62 -16.48
CA ASN A 170 0.11 -13.67 -17.42
C ASN A 170 -1.23 -14.22 -17.94
N PRO A 171 -2.28 -14.26 -17.10
CA PRO A 171 -3.58 -14.73 -17.54
C PRO A 171 -4.06 -13.89 -18.72
N GLU A 172 -4.69 -14.55 -19.71
CA GLU A 172 -5.24 -13.89 -20.90
C GLU A 172 -4.23 -13.11 -21.75
N ASN A 173 -2.92 -13.30 -21.51
CA ASN A 173 -1.83 -12.54 -22.13
C ASN A 173 -2.02 -11.01 -22.00
N CYS A 174 -2.54 -10.56 -20.85
CA CYS A 174 -2.82 -9.14 -20.61
C CYS A 174 -1.55 -8.28 -20.61
N PHE A 175 -0.48 -8.77 -20.01
CA PHE A 175 0.79 -8.06 -19.87
C PHE A 175 1.69 -8.30 -21.08
N SER A 176 2.37 -7.25 -21.55
CA SER A 176 3.26 -7.27 -22.71
C SER A 176 4.74 -7.16 -22.35
N GLU A 177 5.07 -6.59 -21.18
CA GLU A 177 6.44 -6.40 -20.73
C GLU A 177 6.90 -7.53 -19.81
N VAL A 178 8.22 -7.73 -19.76
CA VAL A 178 8.85 -8.70 -18.87
C VAL A 178 9.04 -8.06 -17.48
N PRO A 179 8.55 -8.70 -16.40
CA PRO A 179 8.77 -8.19 -15.05
C PRO A 179 10.24 -8.35 -14.62
N THR A 180 10.78 -7.31 -13.98
CA THR A 180 12.14 -7.26 -13.46
C THR A 180 12.18 -6.50 -12.14
N LEU A 181 13.26 -6.61 -11.38
CA LEU A 181 13.47 -5.85 -10.16
C LEU A 181 13.57 -4.33 -10.43
N ALA A 182 13.97 -3.93 -11.65
CA ALA A 182 14.18 -2.54 -12.01
C ALA A 182 12.88 -1.74 -12.24
N ASN A 183 11.79 -2.41 -12.63
CA ASN A 183 10.50 -1.78 -12.90
C ASN A 183 9.45 -2.01 -11.80
N ILE A 184 9.83 -2.59 -10.66
CA ILE A 184 8.91 -2.75 -9.53
C ILE A 184 8.45 -1.38 -9.04
N THR A 185 7.20 -1.31 -8.60
CA THR A 185 6.70 -0.17 -7.83
C THR A 185 6.99 -0.35 -6.35
N THR A 186 6.64 -1.53 -5.81
CA THR A 186 6.79 -1.76 -4.38
C THR A 186 7.00 -3.24 -4.04
N ILE A 187 7.57 -3.47 -2.86
CA ILE A 187 7.84 -4.80 -2.32
C ILE A 187 7.17 -4.93 -0.97
N ASN A 188 6.45 -6.03 -0.77
CA ASN A 188 5.99 -6.48 0.54
C ASN A 188 6.46 -7.91 0.79
N PHE A 189 6.38 -8.38 2.04
CA PHE A 189 6.82 -9.73 2.38
C PHE A 189 6.02 -10.35 3.51
N SER A 190 5.90 -11.66 3.45
CA SER A 190 5.31 -12.51 4.48
C SER A 190 6.35 -13.47 5.06
N GLY A 191 5.92 -14.39 5.92
CA GLY A 191 6.77 -15.48 6.37
C GLY A 191 7.23 -16.41 5.23
N GLY A 192 6.42 -16.56 4.18
CA GLY A 192 6.66 -17.50 3.08
C GLY A 192 7.19 -16.85 1.80
N ASP A 193 6.77 -15.63 1.49
CA ASP A 193 6.90 -15.06 0.15
C ASP A 193 7.36 -13.60 0.17
N ILE A 194 7.97 -13.17 -0.95
CA ILE A 194 8.13 -11.77 -1.32
C ILE A 194 7.11 -11.45 -2.41
N CYS A 195 6.34 -10.38 -2.23
CA CYS A 195 5.39 -9.88 -3.21
C CYS A 195 5.97 -8.66 -3.94
N PHE A 196 6.20 -8.81 -5.24
CA PHE A 196 6.60 -7.74 -6.14
C PHE A 196 5.36 -7.16 -6.81
N THR A 197 5.12 -5.86 -6.62
CA THR A 197 3.97 -5.16 -7.20
C THR A 197 4.45 -4.20 -8.28
N TYR A 198 3.80 -4.24 -9.43
CA TYR A 198 3.99 -3.33 -10.55
C TYR A 198 2.68 -2.58 -10.77
N ASN A 199 2.72 -1.24 -10.72
CA ASN A 199 1.55 -0.41 -10.99
C ASN A 199 0.91 -0.74 -12.35
N PRO A 200 -0.38 -0.39 -12.56
CA PRO A 200 -0.97 -0.36 -13.89
C PRO A 200 -0.08 0.42 -14.86
N LEU A 201 -0.13 0.08 -16.15
CA LEU A 201 0.71 0.66 -17.21
C LEU A 201 2.20 0.28 -17.19
N VAL A 202 2.71 -0.36 -16.12
CA VAL A 202 4.12 -0.77 -16.06
C VAL A 202 4.40 -2.01 -16.89
N LEU A 203 3.55 -3.04 -16.79
CA LEU A 203 3.75 -4.30 -17.52
C LEU A 203 2.79 -4.53 -18.68
N GLY A 204 1.76 -3.71 -18.82
CA GLY A 204 0.72 -3.88 -19.82
C GLY A 204 -0.24 -2.71 -19.82
N ALA A 205 -1.28 -2.78 -20.64
CA ALA A 205 -2.27 -1.70 -20.74
C ALA A 205 -3.03 -1.48 -19.42
N HIS A 206 -3.63 -0.29 -19.26
CA HIS A 206 -4.32 0.13 -18.02
C HIS A 206 -5.37 -0.87 -17.53
N TYR A 207 -6.15 -1.46 -18.45
CA TYR A 207 -7.21 -2.41 -18.11
C TYR A 207 -6.71 -3.72 -17.49
N CYS A 208 -5.41 -4.04 -17.62
CA CYS A 208 -4.80 -5.19 -16.96
C CYS A 208 -4.62 -4.99 -15.45
N GLY A 209 -4.76 -3.75 -14.97
CA GLY A 209 -4.48 -3.41 -13.59
C GLY A 209 -3.00 -3.61 -13.23
N ALA A 210 -2.74 -3.74 -11.94
CA ALA A 210 -1.41 -4.02 -11.43
C ALA A 210 -1.04 -5.50 -11.61
N ALA A 211 0.24 -5.76 -11.81
CA ALA A 211 0.77 -7.11 -11.72
C ALA A 211 1.33 -7.35 -10.31
N GLU A 212 0.95 -8.48 -9.71
CA GLU A 212 1.45 -8.92 -8.42
C GLU A 212 2.10 -10.28 -8.57
N ILE A 213 3.38 -10.37 -8.22
CA ILE A 213 4.18 -11.59 -8.37
C ILE A 213 4.68 -12.00 -7.00
N SER A 214 4.17 -13.11 -6.48
CA SER A 214 4.65 -13.72 -5.25
C SER A 214 5.75 -14.73 -5.57
N VAL A 215 6.92 -14.53 -4.97
CA VAL A 215 8.07 -15.45 -5.07
C VAL A 215 8.35 -16.04 -3.69
N PRO A 216 8.33 -17.38 -3.54
CA PRO A 216 8.72 -18.02 -2.29
C PRO A 216 10.10 -17.61 -1.83
N ARG A 217 10.23 -17.21 -0.56
CA ARG A 217 11.49 -16.77 0.05
C ARG A 217 12.61 -17.79 -0.10
N MET A 218 12.26 -19.09 -0.11
CA MET A 218 13.23 -20.16 -0.33
C MET A 218 13.91 -20.13 -1.71
N LEU A 219 13.25 -19.58 -2.73
CA LEU A 219 13.82 -19.41 -4.07
C LEU A 219 14.75 -18.19 -4.17
N LEU A 220 14.67 -17.29 -3.19
CA LEU A 220 15.52 -16.10 -3.05
C LEU A 220 16.59 -16.28 -1.96
N LYS A 221 16.86 -17.53 -1.57
CA LYS A 221 17.80 -17.85 -0.48
C LYS A 221 19.23 -17.48 -0.89
N GLY A 222 19.78 -16.45 -0.25
CA GLY A 222 21.09 -15.84 -0.58
C GLY A 222 20.97 -14.43 -1.14
N ASP A 223 19.78 -14.08 -1.66
CA ASP A 223 19.47 -12.76 -2.22
C ASP A 223 18.55 -11.96 -1.28
N LEU A 224 17.93 -12.61 -0.29
CA LEU A 224 17.18 -11.97 0.79
C LEU A 224 18.12 -11.43 1.88
N LEU A 225 17.85 -10.19 2.29
CA LEU A 225 18.57 -9.50 3.37
C LEU A 225 17.79 -9.49 4.70
N LEU A 226 16.51 -9.90 4.66
CA LEU A 226 15.69 -10.11 5.85
C LEU A 226 16.26 -11.25 6.70
N LYS A 227 16.42 -11.00 8.00
CA LYS A 227 16.94 -11.95 9.00
C LYS A 227 15.83 -12.74 9.66
#